data_AF-A0A943JKT3-F1
#
_entry.id   AF-A0A943JKT3-F1
#
_cell.length_a   1.000
_cell.length_b   1.000
_cell.length_c   1.000
_cell.angle_alpha   90.00
_cell.angle_beta   90.00
_cell.angle_gamma   90.00
#
_symmetry.space_group_name_H-M   'P 1'
#
loop_
_entity.id
_entity.type
_entity.pdbx_description
1 polymer ?
#
loop_
_entity_poly.entity_id
_entity_poly.type
_entity_poly.pdbx_seq_one_letter_code
_entity_poly.pdbx_strand_id
1 'polypeptide(L)' 'MFNEKKFKFDIENLKQDLAIEDMYVTEEDISLLRDYQEQKITEQDMINKIKKMSL' A
#
# COMPACT_ATOMS: atom_id res chain seq x y z
N MET A 1 5.74 -7.31 27.11
CA MET A 1 6.06 -6.22 26.18
C MET A 1 5.35 -6.54 24.88
N PHE A 2 4.20 -5.91 24.65
CA PHE A 2 3.62 -5.88 23.31
C PHE A 2 4.70 -5.21 22.48
N ASN A 3 5.40 -5.96 21.63
CA ASN A 3 6.25 -5.34 20.63
C ASN A 3 5.26 -4.57 19.76
N GLU A 4 5.03 -3.31 20.11
CA GLU A 4 4.78 -2.26 19.14
C GLU A 4 5.97 -2.30 18.19
N LYS A 5 5.98 -3.29 17.30
CA LYS A 5 6.28 -3.05 15.91
C LYS A 5 5.30 -1.95 15.56
N LYS A 6 5.71 -0.70 15.84
CA LYS A 6 5.16 0.47 15.20
C LYS A 6 4.99 0.00 13.79
N PHE A 7 3.74 -0.10 13.35
CA PHE A 7 3.39 -0.36 11.97
C PHE A 7 3.88 0.91 11.25
N LYS A 8 5.21 1.04 11.15
CA LYS A 8 5.84 1.90 10.19
C LYS A 8 5.36 1.25 8.93
N PHE A 9 4.40 1.91 8.29
CA PHE A 9 3.97 1.65 6.94
C PHE A 9 5.16 1.98 6.03
N ASP A 10 6.30 1.32 6.29
CA ASP A 10 7.46 1.28 5.44
C ASP A 10 6.98 0.46 4.26
N ILE A 11 6.51 1.17 3.25
CA ILE A 11 6.13 0.64 1.93
C ILE A 11 7.16 -0.39 1.45
N GLU A 12 8.45 -0.22 1.80
CA GLU A 12 9.51 -1.18 1.50
C GLU A 12 9.32 -2.53 2.20
N ASN A 13 8.87 -2.56 3.46
CA ASN A 13 8.49 -3.79 4.15
C ASN A 13 7.24 -4.41 3.52
N LEU A 14 6.22 -3.61 3.18
CA LEU A 14 5.04 -4.11 2.45
C LEU A 14 5.44 -4.74 1.11
N LYS A 15 6.32 -4.09 0.34
CA LYS A 15 6.81 -4.63 -0.93
C LYS A 15 7.54 -5.96 -0.73
N GLN A 16 8.33 -6.09 0.33
CA GLN A 16 9.01 -7.35 0.65
C GLN A 16 8.02 -8.43 1.09
N ASP A 17 7.10 -8.14 2.00
CA ASP A 17 6.07 -9.08 2.47
C ASP A 17 5.18 -9.55 1.31
N LEU A 18 4.76 -8.65 0.43
CA LEU A 18 3.90 -8.97 -0.72
C LEU A 18 4.68 -9.73 -1.81
N ALA A 19 5.95 -9.39 -2.04
CA ALA A 19 6.80 -10.14 -2.96
C ALA A 19 7.10 -11.57 -2.47
N ILE A 20 7.15 -11.79 -1.14
CA ILE A 20 7.24 -13.13 -0.56
C ILE A 20 5.97 -13.95 -0.88
N GLU A 21 4.82 -13.29 -0.95
CA GLU A 21 3.53 -13.90 -1.33
C GLU A 21 3.28 -13.94 -2.85
N ASP A 22 4.31 -13.70 -3.67
CA ASP A 22 4.23 -13.61 -5.15
C ASP A 22 3.24 -12.53 -5.65
N MET A 23 2.90 -11.58 -4.77
CA MET A 23 2.09 -10.40 -5.09
C MET A 23 3.01 -9.26 -5.52
N TYR A 24 2.97 -8.98 -6.82
CA TYR A 24 3.71 -7.87 -7.41
C TYR A 24 2.97 -6.56 -7.16
N VAL A 25 3.48 -5.78 -6.21
CA VAL A 25 3.06 -4.39 -6.02
C VAL A 25 3.89 -3.50 -6.94
N THR A 26 3.20 -2.77 -7.81
CA THR A 26 3.83 -1.85 -8.76
C THR A 26 4.22 -0.53 -8.07
N GLU A 27 5.08 0.26 -8.71
CA GLU A 27 5.40 1.60 -8.20
C GLU A 27 4.16 2.51 -8.13
N GLU A 28 3.17 2.26 -8.99
CA GLU A 28 1.92 2.99 -9.04
C GLU A 28 1.04 2.65 -7.83
N ASP A 29 0.97 1.38 -7.44
CA ASP A 29 0.31 0.94 -6.20
C ASP A 29 1.01 1.52 -4.96
N ILE A 30 2.34 1.58 -4.97
CA ILE A 30 3.14 2.21 -3.91
C ILE A 30 2.82 3.69 -3.79
N SER A 31 2.75 4.41 -4.91
CA SER A 31 2.38 5.82 -4.94
C SER A 31 0.97 6.03 -4.39
N LEU A 32 0.05 5.15 -4.73
CA LEU A 32 -1.33 5.15 -4.24
C LEU A 32 -1.40 4.98 -2.71
N LEU A 33 -0.66 4.00 -2.18
CA LEU A 33 -0.57 3.74 -0.74
C LEU A 33 0.08 4.91 0.01
N ARG A 34 1.09 5.56 -0.60
CA ARG A 34 1.70 6.78 -0.04
C ARG A 34 0.73 7.94 -0.01
N ASP A 35 -0.01 8.19 -1.09
CA ASP A 35 -1.01 9.25 -1.14
C ASP A 35 -2.11 9.02 -0.09
N TYR A 36 -2.51 7.77 0.14
CA TYR A 36 -3.46 7.40 1.19
C TYR A 36 -2.87 7.65 2.59
N GLN A 37 -1.63 7.26 2.82
CA GLN A 37 -0.92 7.51 4.08
C GLN A 37 -0.78 9.01 4.38
N GLU A 38 -0.51 9.82 3.35
CA GLU A 38 -0.43 11.28 3.44
C GLU A 38 -1.82 11.95 3.51
N GLN A 39 -2.91 11.17 3.56
CA GLN A 39 -4.30 11.64 3.56
C GLN A 39 -4.64 12.53 2.35
N LYS A 40 -3.89 12.40 1.25
CA LYS A 40 -4.16 13.10 -0.02
C LYS A 40 -5.34 12.50 -0.77
N ILE A 41 -5.56 11.19 -0.59
CA ILE A 41 -6.68 10.45 -1.16
C ILE A 41 -7.41 9.70 -0.05
N THR A 42 -8.72 9.47 -0.24
CA THR A 42 -9.50 8.64 0.66
C THR A 42 -9.36 7.15 0.31
N GLU A 43 -9.73 6.26 1.23
CA GLU A 43 -9.81 4.82 0.95
C GLU A 43 -10.74 4.54 -0.25
N GLN A 44 -11.84 5.30 -0.35
CA GLN A 44 -12.77 5.20 -1.48
C GLN A 44 -12.12 5.57 -2.81
N ASP A 45 -11.30 6.63 -2.84
CA ASP A 45 -10.52 7.02 -4.01
C ASP A 45 -9.48 5.96 -4.39
N MET A 46 -8.83 5.37 -3.39
CA MET A 46 -7.87 4.28 -3.56
C MET A 46 -8.54 3.07 -4.24
N ILE A 47 -9.67 2.61 -3.69
CA ILE A 47 -10.46 1.49 -4.24
C ILE A 47 -10.92 1.79 -5.67
N ASN A 48 -11.38 3.02 -5.94
CA ASN A 48 -11.82 3.42 -7.27
C ASN A 48 -10.68 3.41 -8.30
N LYS A 49 -9.47 3.81 -7.89
CA LYS A 49 -8.28 3.78 -8.75
C LYS A 49 -7.83 2.34 -9.05
N ILE A 50 -7.77 1.48 -8.03
CA ILE A 50 -7.43 0.05 -8.20
C ILE A 50 -8.44 -0.62 -9.15
N LYS A 51 -9.74 -0.36 -8.97
CA LYS A 51 -10.79 -0.90 -9.85
C LYS A 51 -10.64 -0.46 -11.31
N LYS A 52 -10.19 0.77 -11.56
CA LYS A 52 -9.93 1.26 -12.92
C LYS A 52 -8.71 0.63 -13.57
N MET A 53 -7.72 0.20 -12.78
CA MET A 53 -6.50 -0.45 -13.30
C MET A 53 -6.72 -1.93 -13.65
N SER A 54 -7.75 -2.57 -13.10
CA SER A 54 -8.12 -3.96 -13.42
C SER A 54 -9.09 -4.11 -14.61
N LEU A 55 -9.53 -3.01 -15.23
CA LEU A 55 -10.46 -2.96 -16.37
C LEU A 55 -9.70 -2.65 -17.66
#